data_AF-A0A101NSX4-F1
#
_entry.id   AF-A0A101NSX4-F1
#
_cell.length_a   1.000
_cell.length_b   1.000
_cell.length_c   1.000
_cell.angle_alpha   90.00
_cell.angle_beta   90.00
_cell.angle_gamma   90.00
#
_symmetry.space_group_name_H-M   'P 1'
#
loop_
_entity.id
_entity.type
_entity.pdbx_description
1 polymer ?
#
loop_
_entity_poly.entity_id
_entity_poly.type
_entity_poly.pdbx_seq_one_letter_code
_entity_poly.pdbx_strand_id
1 'polypeptide(L)'
;MSGFSDQLMVRYLDPTRVQQLLAPPDDPNRARMRSLLAAVYEPSTLEVRFVDAVHVTSTTFQVPVSAPVTVRGNWEKLLPEIAQARAVLEFPGLAPPLWVDLALDTVVTARVALTDGALESLASGQLSGLSQADFVARFAFLDLEELMRRAEVADYRELQAEFPRLYRLHYAEPPAFDPNAPARRYRLRVSVLFFPDLDLAGALRQLVQSRQALDDTRPRPEEYDGGALLAASAWLAVFPEAALPAADPAGAAKQTTDLLAADGFVAAFEGIS
;
A
#
# COMPACT_ATOMS: atom_id res chain seq x y z
N MET A 1 -7.43 -3.81 -26.22
CA MET A 1 -8.24 -4.65 -25.33
C MET A 1 -8.06 -6.09 -25.79
N SER A 2 -7.61 -6.95 -24.88
CA SER A 2 -7.45 -8.37 -25.12
C SER A 2 -8.78 -9.07 -24.89
N GLY A 3 -9.05 -10.16 -25.59
CA GLY A 3 -10.27 -10.95 -25.33
C GLY A 3 -10.36 -11.44 -23.87
N PHE A 4 -9.23 -11.56 -23.18
CA PHE A 4 -9.17 -11.92 -21.76
C PHE A 4 -9.84 -10.90 -20.85
N SER A 5 -9.46 -9.62 -20.93
CA SER A 5 -10.03 -8.58 -20.07
C SER A 5 -11.54 -8.42 -20.32
N ASP A 6 -11.97 -8.45 -21.58
CA ASP A 6 -13.39 -8.33 -21.94
C ASP A 6 -14.22 -9.50 -21.39
N GLN A 7 -13.68 -10.73 -21.46
CA GLN A 7 -14.35 -11.92 -20.91
C GLN A 7 -14.43 -11.89 -19.38
N LEU A 8 -13.37 -11.44 -18.70
CA LEU A 8 -13.40 -11.25 -17.25
C LEU A 8 -14.42 -10.17 -16.86
N MET A 9 -14.49 -9.06 -17.59
CA MET A 9 -15.50 -8.03 -17.32
C MET A 9 -16.92 -8.59 -17.42
N VAL A 10 -17.22 -9.38 -18.46
CA VAL A 10 -18.52 -10.05 -18.60
C VAL A 10 -18.76 -11.05 -17.47
N ARG A 11 -17.76 -11.87 -17.12
CA ARG A 11 -17.86 -12.85 -16.02
C ARG A 11 -18.15 -12.19 -14.68
N TYR A 12 -17.56 -11.02 -14.42
CA TYR A 12 -17.73 -10.28 -13.17
C TYR A 12 -19.00 -9.40 -13.13
N LEU A 13 -19.84 -9.44 -14.17
CA LEU A 13 -21.21 -8.95 -14.05
C LEU A 13 -22.03 -9.82 -13.07
N ASP A 14 -21.64 -11.07 -12.84
CA ASP A 14 -22.21 -11.92 -11.79
C ASP A 14 -21.54 -11.61 -10.43
N PRO A 15 -22.29 -11.09 -9.44
CA PRO A 15 -21.76 -10.77 -8.12
C PRO A 15 -21.14 -11.97 -7.40
N THR A 16 -21.62 -13.18 -7.69
CA THR A 16 -21.07 -14.42 -7.12
C THR A 16 -19.63 -14.63 -7.58
N ARG A 17 -19.33 -14.31 -8.84
CA ARG A 17 -17.98 -14.41 -9.40
C ARG A 17 -17.06 -13.35 -8.83
N VAL A 18 -17.56 -12.14 -8.59
CA VAL A 18 -16.79 -11.09 -7.88
C VAL A 18 -16.47 -11.52 -6.45
N GLN A 19 -17.42 -12.14 -5.75
CA GLN A 19 -17.16 -12.65 -4.41
C GLN A 19 -16.12 -13.78 -4.41
N GLN A 20 -16.19 -14.69 -5.39
CA GLN A 20 -15.18 -15.73 -5.61
C GLN A 20 -13.80 -15.16 -5.95
N LEU A 21 -13.72 -14.04 -6.68
CA LEU A 21 -12.45 -13.36 -6.95
C LEU A 21 -11.79 -12.86 -5.64
N LEU A 22 -12.58 -12.38 -4.67
CA LEU A 22 -12.03 -11.85 -3.41
C LEU A 22 -11.81 -12.92 -2.33
N ALA A 23 -12.66 -13.93 -2.29
CA ALA A 23 -12.62 -15.04 -1.34
C ALA A 23 -12.84 -16.36 -2.12
N PRO A 24 -11.78 -16.85 -2.80
CA PRO A 24 -11.92 -18.02 -3.64
C PRO A 24 -12.11 -19.27 -2.75
N PRO A 25 -12.84 -20.30 -3.24
CA PRO A 25 -13.26 -21.44 -2.42
C PRO A 25 -12.08 -22.34 -1.97
N ASP A 26 -10.94 -22.24 -2.65
CA ASP A 26 -9.67 -22.91 -2.35
C ASP A 26 -8.79 -22.13 -1.35
N ASP A 27 -9.24 -20.95 -0.90
CA ASP A 27 -8.59 -20.15 0.15
C ASP A 27 -9.43 -20.13 1.44
N PRO A 28 -9.50 -21.24 2.20
CA PRO A 28 -10.32 -21.33 3.41
C PRO A 28 -9.88 -20.34 4.50
N ASN A 29 -8.61 -19.94 4.49
CA ASN A 29 -8.05 -18.97 5.42
C ASN A 29 -8.24 -17.51 4.97
N ARG A 30 -8.81 -17.30 3.78
CA ARG A 30 -8.98 -15.98 3.15
C ARG A 30 -7.69 -15.16 3.14
N ALA A 31 -6.57 -15.83 2.88
CA ALA A 31 -5.24 -15.22 2.79
C ALA A 31 -5.24 -14.06 1.79
N ARG A 32 -5.92 -14.18 0.64
CA ARG A 32 -6.04 -13.09 -0.35
C ARG A 32 -6.64 -11.83 0.27
N MET A 33 -7.73 -11.95 1.01
CA MET A 33 -8.38 -10.82 1.66
C MET A 33 -7.51 -10.22 2.77
N ARG A 34 -6.79 -11.05 3.53
CA ARG A 34 -5.84 -10.58 4.54
C ARG A 34 -4.71 -9.76 3.90
N SER A 35 -4.16 -10.21 2.77
CA SER A 35 -3.15 -9.46 2.01
C SER A 35 -3.70 -8.14 1.47
N LEU A 36 -4.94 -8.12 0.94
CA LEU A 36 -5.59 -6.88 0.50
C LEU A 36 -5.81 -5.90 1.65
N LEU A 37 -6.21 -6.37 2.83
CA LEU A 37 -6.33 -5.53 4.02
C LEU A 37 -4.97 -4.98 4.46
N ALA A 38 -3.94 -5.82 4.51
CA ALA A 38 -2.58 -5.41 4.89
C ALA A 38 -1.94 -4.42 3.91
N ALA A 39 -2.39 -4.38 2.66
CA ALA A 39 -1.95 -3.40 1.66
C ALA A 39 -2.52 -1.98 1.90
N VAL A 40 -3.61 -1.85 2.66
CA VAL A 40 -4.31 -0.57 2.91
C VAL A 40 -4.20 -0.13 4.36
N TYR A 41 -4.31 -1.06 5.30
CA TYR A 41 -4.28 -0.80 6.73
C TYR A 41 -2.93 -1.18 7.29
N GLU A 42 -2.32 -0.26 8.05
CA GLU A 42 -1.02 -0.50 8.66
C GLU A 42 -1.08 -1.68 9.65
N PRO A 43 -0.25 -2.73 9.45
CA PRO A 43 -0.27 -3.92 10.28
C PRO A 43 0.59 -3.81 11.55
N SER A 44 1.33 -2.70 11.72
CA SER A 44 2.30 -2.51 12.81
C SER A 44 1.65 -2.48 14.19
N THR A 45 0.39 -2.07 14.28
CA THR A 45 -0.40 -1.95 15.52
C THR A 45 -1.54 -2.98 15.62
N LEU A 46 -2.08 -3.45 14.49
CA LEU A 46 -3.14 -4.45 14.44
C LEU A 46 -2.95 -5.41 13.26
N GLU A 47 -2.77 -6.69 13.57
CA GLU A 47 -2.71 -7.75 12.56
C GLU A 47 -4.08 -8.42 12.38
N VAL A 48 -4.57 -8.48 11.15
CA VAL A 48 -5.76 -9.27 10.82
C VAL A 48 -5.45 -10.76 10.89
N ARG A 49 -6.06 -11.46 11.86
CA ARG A 49 -5.91 -12.91 12.06
C ARG A 49 -6.98 -13.70 11.33
N PHE A 50 -8.23 -13.28 11.44
CA PHE A 50 -9.38 -13.95 10.82
C PHE A 50 -10.21 -12.97 10.02
N VAL A 51 -10.66 -13.40 8.85
CA VAL A 51 -11.68 -12.71 8.07
C VAL A 51 -12.96 -13.54 8.16
N ASP A 52 -13.97 -13.00 8.85
CA ASP A 52 -15.25 -13.67 9.06
C ASP A 52 -16.13 -13.58 7.82
N ALA A 53 -16.22 -12.38 7.24
CA ALA A 53 -17.10 -12.11 6.10
C ALA A 53 -16.53 -11.05 5.16
N VAL A 54 -16.87 -11.18 3.88
CA VAL A 54 -16.55 -10.22 2.82
C VAL A 54 -17.84 -9.93 2.07
N HIS A 55 -18.22 -8.66 2.02
CA HIS A 55 -19.41 -8.20 1.32
C HIS A 55 -19.03 -7.11 0.32
N VAL A 56 -19.31 -7.34 -0.96
CA VAL A 56 -19.11 -6.35 -2.02
C VAL A 56 -20.36 -5.47 -2.07
N THR A 57 -20.19 -4.17 -1.82
CA THR A 57 -21.29 -3.20 -1.81
C THR A 57 -21.47 -2.49 -3.14
N SER A 58 -20.40 -2.36 -3.93
CA SER A 58 -20.42 -1.72 -5.24
C SER A 58 -19.41 -2.37 -6.18
N THR A 59 -19.72 -2.36 -7.48
CA THR A 59 -18.89 -2.90 -8.56
C THR A 59 -18.98 -1.93 -9.73
N THR A 60 -17.86 -1.33 -10.11
CA THR A 60 -17.76 -0.39 -11.23
C THR A 60 -16.68 -0.86 -12.19
N PHE A 61 -16.98 -0.88 -13.49
CA PHE A 61 -16.02 -1.26 -14.52
C PHE A 61 -15.41 -0.04 -15.19
N GLN A 62 -14.18 -0.20 -15.68
CA GLN A 62 -13.48 0.80 -16.50
C GLN A 62 -13.49 2.19 -15.84
N VAL A 63 -12.87 2.28 -14.66
CA VAL A 63 -12.79 3.52 -13.89
C VAL A 63 -11.53 4.28 -14.31
N PRO A 64 -11.65 5.50 -14.87
CA PRO A 64 -10.50 6.31 -15.21
C PRO A 64 -9.89 6.93 -13.95
N VAL A 65 -8.56 6.92 -13.90
CA VAL A 65 -7.74 7.53 -12.85
C VAL A 65 -6.70 8.42 -13.53
N SER A 66 -6.78 9.73 -13.30
CA SER A 66 -5.87 10.72 -13.87
C SER A 66 -5.14 11.46 -12.76
N ALA A 67 -3.82 11.29 -12.70
CA ALA A 67 -2.99 12.06 -11.77
C ALA A 67 -3.05 13.56 -12.12
N PRO A 68 -3.11 14.46 -11.13
CA PRO A 68 -2.90 15.88 -11.37
C PRO A 68 -1.47 16.10 -11.86
N VAL A 69 -1.30 16.95 -12.87
CA VAL A 69 0.04 17.32 -13.39
C VAL A 69 0.17 18.82 -13.49
N THR A 70 1.37 19.34 -13.28
CA THR A 70 1.67 20.74 -13.55
C THR A 70 2.17 20.88 -14.98
N VAL A 71 1.41 21.57 -15.82
CA VAL A 71 1.81 21.85 -17.20
C VAL A 71 2.57 23.17 -17.22
N ARG A 72 3.85 23.10 -17.57
CA ARG A 72 4.72 24.27 -17.71
C ARG A 72 4.83 24.69 -19.17
N GLY A 73 4.30 25.87 -19.49
CA GLY A 73 4.39 26.49 -20.80
C GLY A 73 5.38 27.65 -20.79
N ASN A 74 6.16 27.78 -21.87
CA ASN A 74 6.95 28.98 -22.12
C ASN A 74 6.24 29.80 -23.18
N TRP A 75 5.87 31.02 -22.83
CA TRP A 75 5.34 32.00 -23.76
C TRP A 75 6.44 32.98 -24.12
N GLU A 76 6.70 33.11 -25.41
CA GLU A 76 7.66 34.06 -25.94
C GLU A 76 6.96 34.98 -26.95
N LYS A 77 7.14 36.28 -26.78
CA LYS A 77 6.68 37.29 -27.74
C LYS A 77 7.86 38.15 -28.18
N LEU A 78 8.13 38.15 -29.47
CA LEU A 78 9.05 39.07 -30.11
C LEU A 78 8.35 40.44 -30.22
N LEU A 79 8.98 41.48 -29.67
CA LEU A 79 8.51 42.87 -29.78
C LEU A 79 9.35 43.58 -30.86
N PRO A 80 8.78 44.56 -31.59
CA PRO A 80 9.57 45.45 -32.42
C PRO A 80 10.62 46.17 -31.56
N GLU A 81 11.83 46.37 -32.09
CA GLU A 81 13.01 46.95 -31.41
C GLU A 81 13.75 46.00 -30.45
N ILE A 82 14.28 44.88 -30.97
CA ILE A 82 15.24 43.96 -30.31
C ILE A 82 14.82 43.43 -28.91
N ALA A 83 13.61 43.75 -28.47
CA ALA A 83 13.09 43.42 -27.16
C ALA A 83 12.32 42.11 -27.21
N GLN A 84 12.54 41.27 -26.22
CA GLN A 84 11.94 39.96 -26.09
C GLN A 84 11.19 39.89 -24.77
N ALA A 85 9.90 39.53 -24.81
CA ALA A 85 9.13 39.20 -23.63
C ALA A 85 9.05 37.69 -23.48
N ARG A 86 9.51 37.16 -22.33
CA ARG A 86 9.38 35.75 -21.97
C ARG A 86 8.55 35.64 -20.71
N ALA A 87 7.56 34.75 -20.71
CA ALA A 87 6.80 34.38 -19.53
C ALA A 87 6.82 32.85 -19.37
N VAL A 88 7.02 32.40 -18.15
CA VAL A 88 6.79 31.00 -17.78
C VAL A 88 5.40 30.94 -17.16
N LEU A 89 4.56 30.06 -17.68
CA LEU A 89 3.21 29.84 -17.21
C LEU A 89 3.10 28.43 -16.67
N GLU A 90 2.52 28.28 -15.49
CA GLU A 90 2.25 26.98 -14.89
C GLU A 90 0.74 26.86 -14.70
N PHE A 91 0.14 25.83 -15.29
CA PHE A 91 -1.30 25.56 -15.18
C PHE A 91 -1.51 24.15 -14.64
N PRO A 92 -2.53 23.94 -13.78
CA PRO A 92 -2.94 22.60 -13.41
C PRO A 92 -3.52 21.89 -14.65
N GLY A 93 -3.08 20.67 -14.89
CA GLY A 93 -3.60 19.77 -15.91
C GLY A 93 -3.87 18.38 -15.34
N LEU A 94 -4.33 17.48 -16.21
CA LEU A 94 -4.53 16.07 -15.89
C LEU A 94 -3.67 15.23 -16.82
N ALA A 95 -2.97 14.24 -16.26
CA ALA A 95 -2.31 13.21 -17.06
C ALA A 95 -3.36 12.44 -17.88
N PRO A 96 -2.94 11.82 -19.02
CA PRO A 96 -3.77 10.84 -19.70
C PRO A 96 -4.33 9.80 -18.70
N PRO A 97 -5.62 9.44 -18.79
CA PRO A 97 -6.23 8.56 -17.81
C PRO A 97 -5.64 7.15 -17.89
N LEU A 98 -5.29 6.63 -16.72
CA LEU A 98 -5.03 5.21 -16.51
C LEU A 98 -6.37 4.54 -16.19
N TRP A 99 -6.65 3.40 -16.79
CA TRP A 99 -7.93 2.71 -16.60
C TRP A 99 -7.77 1.57 -15.59
N VAL A 100 -8.64 1.57 -14.58
CA VAL A 100 -8.84 0.43 -13.68
C VAL A 100 -9.97 -0.41 -14.24
N ASP A 101 -9.70 -1.67 -14.55
CA ASP A 101 -10.67 -2.53 -15.23
C ASP A 101 -11.91 -2.79 -14.37
N LEU A 102 -11.69 -2.99 -13.06
CA LEU A 102 -12.75 -3.25 -12.09
C LEU A 102 -12.41 -2.59 -10.75
N ALA A 103 -13.33 -1.77 -10.24
CA ALA A 103 -13.25 -1.15 -8.92
C ALA A 103 -14.39 -1.69 -8.04
N LEU A 104 -14.04 -2.15 -6.85
CA LEU A 104 -14.95 -2.73 -5.88
C LEU A 104 -14.93 -1.90 -4.61
N ASP A 105 -16.10 -1.55 -4.09
CA ASP A 105 -16.23 -1.10 -2.70
C ASP A 105 -16.71 -2.29 -1.87
N THR A 106 -16.00 -2.57 -0.78
CA THR A 106 -16.25 -3.76 0.03
C THR A 106 -16.29 -3.43 1.51
N VAL A 107 -17.05 -4.23 2.25
CA VAL A 107 -17.05 -4.26 3.71
C VAL A 107 -16.54 -5.62 4.14
N VAL A 108 -15.42 -5.61 4.86
CA VAL A 108 -14.78 -6.82 5.39
C VAL A 108 -15.01 -6.87 6.89
N THR A 109 -15.47 -8.00 7.40
CA THR A 109 -15.60 -8.25 8.84
C THR A 109 -14.45 -9.14 9.26
N ALA A 110 -13.61 -8.67 10.19
CA ALA A 110 -12.38 -9.35 10.56
C ALA A 110 -12.04 -9.21 12.04
N ARG A 111 -11.33 -10.20 12.58
CA ARG A 111 -10.79 -10.20 13.95
C ARG A 111 -9.29 -9.94 13.89
N VAL A 112 -8.85 -9.02 14.74
CA VAL A 112 -7.48 -8.53 14.79
C VAL A 112 -6.80 -8.92 16.09
N ALA A 113 -5.49 -9.13 16.01
CA ALA A 113 -4.60 -9.18 17.16
C ALA A 113 -3.87 -7.84 17.29
N LEU A 114 -3.65 -7.38 18.52
CA LEU A 114 -2.68 -6.32 18.77
C LEU A 114 -1.28 -6.89 18.55
N THR A 115 -0.48 -6.21 17.75
CA THR A 115 0.92 -6.57 17.49
C THR A 115 1.87 -5.92 18.48
N ASP A 116 1.49 -4.74 19.00
CA ASP A 116 2.21 -4.04 20.05
C ASP A 116 1.46 -4.13 21.39
N GLY A 117 2.21 -4.32 22.47
CA GLY A 117 1.65 -4.16 23.81
C GLY A 117 1.49 -2.70 24.20
N ALA A 118 0.73 -2.45 25.27
CA ALA A 118 0.59 -1.11 25.80
C ALA A 118 1.96 -0.55 26.24
N LEU A 119 2.15 0.77 26.10
CA LEU A 119 3.31 1.45 26.67
C LEU A 119 3.30 1.21 28.18
N GLU A 120 4.27 0.42 28.65
CA GLU A 120 4.40 0.04 30.06
C GLU A 120 5.19 1.10 30.83
N SER A 121 6.28 1.59 30.25
CA SER A 121 7.07 2.66 30.85
C SER A 121 7.82 3.52 29.84
N LEU A 122 8.04 4.78 30.24
CA LEU A 122 8.89 5.73 29.55
C LEU A 122 10.14 5.96 30.41
N ALA A 123 11.28 5.48 29.94
CA ALA A 123 12.56 5.84 30.54
C ALA A 123 13.13 7.06 29.81
N SER A 124 13.74 7.98 30.54
CA SER A 124 14.48 9.09 29.93
C SER A 124 15.91 9.13 30.46
N GLY A 125 16.86 9.34 29.55
CA GLY A 125 18.27 9.54 29.86
C GLY A 125 18.69 10.91 29.38
N GLN A 126 19.29 11.72 30.27
CA GLN A 126 19.96 12.94 29.84
C GLN A 126 21.25 12.58 29.10
N LEU A 127 21.48 13.20 27.94
CA LEU A 127 22.72 13.06 27.17
C LEU A 127 23.77 14.08 27.58
N SER A 128 23.35 15.21 28.15
CA SER A 128 24.24 16.30 28.54
C SER A 128 25.36 15.82 29.46
N GLY A 129 26.60 15.99 29.03
CA GLY A 129 27.78 15.65 29.82
C GLY A 129 28.20 14.18 29.82
N LEU A 130 27.53 13.30 29.04
CA LEU A 130 28.04 11.96 28.76
C LEU A 130 29.16 12.04 27.71
N SER A 131 30.20 11.22 27.86
CA SER A 131 31.16 11.03 26.76
C SER A 131 30.54 10.11 25.70
N GLN A 132 31.08 10.14 24.47
CA GLN A 132 30.64 9.25 23.40
C GLN A 132 30.82 7.77 23.78
N ALA A 133 31.90 7.42 24.48
CA ALA A 133 32.15 6.06 24.95
C ALA A 133 31.11 5.63 26.00
N ASP A 134 30.77 6.52 26.94
CA ASP A 134 29.73 6.24 27.95
C ASP A 134 28.34 6.12 27.33
N PHE A 135 28.07 6.88 26.27
CA PHE A 135 26.85 6.76 25.50
C PHE A 135 26.72 5.37 24.88
N VAL A 136 27.74 4.93 24.14
CA VAL A 136 27.75 3.59 23.50
C VAL A 136 27.63 2.49 24.56
N ALA A 137 28.29 2.63 25.71
CA ALA A 137 28.18 1.66 26.79
C ALA A 137 26.78 1.62 27.42
N ARG A 138 26.17 2.79 27.67
CA ARG A 138 24.86 2.91 28.34
C ARG A 138 23.68 2.62 27.41
N PHE A 139 23.84 2.90 26.13
CA PHE A 139 22.86 2.71 25.08
C PHE A 139 23.34 1.70 24.04
N ALA A 140 23.96 0.61 24.47
CA ALA A 140 24.52 -0.42 23.58
C ALA A 140 23.50 -1.08 22.62
N PHE A 141 22.21 -0.86 22.84
CA PHE A 141 21.12 -1.29 21.97
C PHE A 141 20.81 -0.29 20.83
N LEU A 142 21.41 0.90 20.84
CA LEU A 142 21.30 1.92 19.79
C LEU A 142 22.59 1.96 18.99
N ASP A 143 22.45 1.93 17.67
CA ASP A 143 23.55 2.26 16.77
C ASP A 143 23.69 3.79 16.71
N LEU A 144 24.80 4.30 17.25
CA LEU A 144 25.07 5.73 17.32
C LEU A 144 25.23 6.36 15.93
N GLU A 145 25.82 5.65 14.98
CA GLU A 145 26.03 6.16 13.62
C GLU A 145 24.69 6.31 12.89
N GLU A 146 23.82 5.31 13.02
CA GLU A 146 22.47 5.36 12.48
C GLU A 146 21.62 6.45 13.14
N LEU A 147 21.76 6.65 14.45
CA LEU A 147 21.06 7.70 15.18
C LEU A 147 21.48 9.09 14.70
N MET A 148 22.79 9.33 14.55
CA MET A 148 23.31 10.60 14.05
C MET A 148 22.86 10.88 12.60
N ARG A 149 22.86 9.84 11.76
CA ARG A 149 22.36 9.92 10.38
C ARG A 149 20.88 10.30 10.31
N ARG A 150 20.03 9.70 11.16
CA ARG A 150 18.59 10.01 11.22
C ARG A 150 18.29 11.39 11.82
N ALA A 151 19.13 11.84 12.74
CA ALA A 151 19.04 13.17 13.33
C ALA A 151 19.66 14.26 12.44
N GLU A 152 20.29 13.89 11.32
CA GLU A 152 20.98 14.80 10.39
C GLU A 152 22.11 15.62 11.04
N VAL A 153 22.77 15.06 12.06
CA VAL A 153 23.86 15.70 12.81
C VAL A 153 25.23 15.14 12.40
N ALA A 154 26.23 16.01 12.33
CA ALA A 154 27.58 15.66 11.87
C ALA A 154 28.43 15.00 12.96
N ASP A 155 28.19 15.33 14.23
CA ASP A 155 28.94 14.79 15.36
C ASP A 155 28.10 14.57 16.62
N TYR A 156 28.67 13.83 17.59
CA TYR A 156 28.00 13.52 18.86
C TYR A 156 27.71 14.76 19.72
N ARG A 157 28.50 15.83 19.58
CA ARG A 157 28.32 17.06 20.36
C ARG A 157 27.09 17.82 19.86
N GLU A 158 26.88 17.83 18.55
CA GLU A 158 25.68 18.36 17.91
C GLU A 158 24.44 17.55 18.32
N LEU A 159 24.54 16.22 18.32
CA LEU A 159 23.48 15.33 18.83
C LEU A 159 23.08 15.68 20.28
N GLN A 160 24.05 15.96 21.17
CA GLN A 160 23.79 16.35 22.55
C GLN A 160 23.13 17.73 22.68
N ALA A 161 23.44 18.65 21.78
CA ALA A 161 22.88 20.01 21.78
C ALA A 161 21.43 20.01 21.31
N GLU A 162 21.13 19.25 20.24
CA GLU A 162 19.79 19.18 19.66
C GLU A 162 18.86 18.23 20.41
N PHE A 163 19.40 17.10 20.90
CA PHE A 163 18.65 16.06 21.60
C PHE A 163 19.22 15.84 23.01
N PRO A 164 19.07 16.80 23.95
CA PRO A 164 19.65 16.69 25.29
C PRO A 164 19.08 15.54 26.13
N ARG A 165 17.99 14.91 25.68
CA ARG A 165 17.38 13.74 26.30
C ARG A 165 17.01 12.70 25.27
N LEU A 166 17.33 11.44 25.56
CA LEU A 166 16.74 10.29 24.88
C LEU A 166 15.59 9.73 25.70
N TYR A 167 14.53 9.39 24.99
CA TYR A 167 13.39 8.67 25.52
C TYR A 167 13.45 7.23 25.02
N ARG A 168 13.30 6.28 25.96
CA ARG A 168 13.15 4.87 25.65
C ARG A 168 11.74 4.45 26.04
N LEU A 169 11.00 3.99 25.04
CA LEU A 169 9.65 3.45 25.20
C LEU A 169 9.78 1.96 25.49
N HIS A 170 9.27 1.52 26.62
CA HIS A 170 9.15 0.11 26.97
C HIS A 170 7.69 -0.29 26.79
N TYR A 171 7.45 -1.19 25.85
CA TYR A 171 6.14 -1.75 25.60
C TYR A 171 6.02 -3.10 26.31
N ALA A 172 4.84 -3.38 26.86
CA ALA A 172 4.52 -4.71 27.33
C ALA A 172 4.52 -5.70 26.16
N GLU A 173 4.57 -7.00 26.46
CA GLU A 173 4.26 -8.00 25.44
C GLU A 173 2.80 -7.84 24.98
N PRO A 174 2.51 -7.96 23.67
CA PRO A 174 1.14 -7.92 23.18
C PRO A 174 0.32 -9.07 23.80
N PRO A 175 -0.95 -8.83 24.16
CA PRO A 175 -1.78 -9.88 24.72
C PRO A 175 -1.95 -11.01 23.70
N ALA A 176 -2.06 -12.24 24.21
CA ALA A 176 -2.37 -13.39 23.37
C ALA A 176 -3.67 -13.13 22.59
N PHE A 177 -3.68 -13.54 21.32
CA PHE A 177 -4.86 -13.38 20.47
C PHE A 177 -6.06 -14.13 21.08
N ASP A 178 -7.18 -13.41 21.25
CA ASP A 178 -8.46 -14.00 21.65
C ASP A 178 -9.31 -14.29 20.40
N PRO A 179 -9.55 -15.56 20.04
CA PRO A 179 -10.42 -15.93 18.93
C PRO A 179 -11.84 -15.43 19.09
N ASN A 180 -12.31 -15.17 20.31
CA ASN A 180 -13.66 -14.68 20.60
C ASN A 180 -13.74 -13.16 20.69
N ALA A 181 -12.64 -12.44 20.39
CA ALA A 181 -12.65 -11.00 20.32
C ALA A 181 -13.71 -10.50 19.32
N PRO A 182 -14.35 -9.34 19.59
CA PRO A 182 -15.38 -8.81 18.72
C PRO A 182 -14.81 -8.52 17.33
N ALA A 183 -15.50 -8.99 16.31
CA ALA A 183 -15.15 -8.70 14.93
C ALA A 183 -15.36 -7.22 14.62
N ARG A 184 -14.44 -6.65 13.82
CA ARG A 184 -14.46 -5.26 13.38
C ARG A 184 -14.81 -5.19 11.90
N ARG A 185 -15.42 -4.08 11.49
CA ARG A 185 -15.81 -3.84 10.09
C ARG A 185 -14.84 -2.86 9.44
N TYR A 186 -14.33 -3.24 8.28
CA TYR A 186 -13.36 -2.49 7.49
C TYR A 186 -13.98 -2.12 6.15
N ARG A 187 -13.86 -0.85 5.76
CA ARG A 187 -14.26 -0.39 4.42
C ARG A 187 -13.05 -0.44 3.51
N LEU A 188 -13.05 -1.40 2.59
CA LEU A 188 -11.93 -1.63 1.69
C LEU A 188 -12.36 -1.37 0.25
N ARG A 189 -11.65 -0.44 -0.42
CA ARG A 189 -11.72 -0.34 -1.88
C ARG A 189 -10.70 -1.31 -2.48
N VAL A 190 -11.10 -2.06 -3.50
CA VAL A 190 -10.22 -2.94 -4.25
C VAL A 190 -10.24 -2.51 -5.72
N SER A 191 -9.07 -2.13 -6.23
CA SER A 191 -8.82 -1.79 -7.62
C SER A 191 -8.18 -2.98 -8.32
N VAL A 192 -8.78 -3.42 -9.42
CA VAL A 192 -8.39 -4.63 -10.13
C VAL A 192 -7.94 -4.28 -11.54
N LEU A 193 -6.80 -4.82 -11.95
CA LEU A 193 -6.26 -4.73 -13.31
C LEU A 193 -6.16 -6.14 -13.92
N PHE A 194 -6.59 -6.26 -15.17
CA PHE A 194 -6.57 -7.50 -15.94
C PHE A 194 -5.44 -7.47 -16.95
N PHE A 195 -4.46 -8.35 -16.76
CA PHE A 195 -3.30 -8.47 -17.63
C PHE A 195 -3.47 -9.69 -18.54
N PRO A 196 -3.41 -9.57 -19.87
CA PRO A 196 -3.63 -10.70 -20.78
C PRO A 196 -2.48 -11.71 -20.83
N ASP A 197 -1.31 -11.33 -20.35
CA ASP A 197 -0.09 -12.10 -20.36
C ASP A 197 0.67 -11.90 -19.04
N LEU A 198 1.73 -12.68 -18.84
CA LEU A 198 2.57 -12.62 -17.65
C LEU A 198 3.78 -11.68 -17.84
N ASP A 199 3.55 -10.48 -18.40
CA ASP A 199 4.57 -9.41 -18.37
C ASP A 199 4.60 -8.74 -16.99
N LEU A 200 5.36 -9.32 -16.06
CA LEU A 200 5.45 -8.84 -14.68
C LEU A 200 6.02 -7.43 -14.58
N ALA A 201 6.96 -7.06 -15.46
CA ALA A 201 7.58 -5.73 -15.44
C ALA A 201 6.58 -4.66 -15.93
N GLY A 202 5.83 -4.96 -17.00
CA GLY A 202 4.72 -4.13 -17.46
C GLY A 202 3.63 -3.99 -16.40
N ALA A 203 3.22 -5.12 -15.80
CA ALA A 203 2.17 -5.14 -14.78
C ALA A 203 2.53 -4.33 -13.53
N LEU A 204 3.73 -4.51 -12.97
CA LEU A 204 4.22 -3.74 -11.82
C LEU A 204 4.26 -2.25 -12.13
N ARG A 205 4.78 -1.86 -13.30
CA ARG A 205 4.82 -0.46 -13.71
C ARG A 205 3.43 0.16 -13.75
N GLN A 206 2.47 -0.55 -14.36
CA GLN A 206 1.10 -0.07 -14.46
C GLN A 206 0.43 0.02 -13.08
N LEU A 207 0.58 -1.00 -12.23
CA LEU A 207 0.06 -1.02 -10.87
C LEU A 207 0.59 0.16 -10.03
N VAL A 208 1.90 0.41 -10.06
CA VAL A 208 2.52 1.53 -9.32
C VAL A 208 2.01 2.87 -9.84
N GLN A 209 1.94 3.06 -11.15
CA GLN A 209 1.43 4.30 -11.76
C GLN A 209 -0.04 4.54 -11.42
N SER A 210 -0.87 3.51 -11.52
CA SER A 210 -2.30 3.60 -11.21
C SER A 210 -2.55 3.82 -9.71
N ARG A 211 -1.77 3.17 -8.82
CA ARG A 211 -1.81 3.41 -7.37
C ARG A 211 -1.49 4.86 -7.05
N GLN A 212 -0.36 5.37 -7.55
CA GLN A 212 0.05 6.75 -7.31
C GLN A 212 -1.02 7.75 -7.79
N ALA A 213 -1.52 7.57 -9.01
CA ALA A 213 -2.56 8.43 -9.55
C ALA A 213 -3.87 8.40 -8.74
N LEU A 214 -4.21 7.24 -8.15
CA LEU A 214 -5.40 7.09 -7.33
C LEU A 214 -5.20 7.73 -5.95
N ASP A 215 -4.05 7.50 -5.32
CA ASP A 215 -3.72 8.05 -4.01
C ASP A 215 -3.63 9.59 -4.04
N ASP A 216 -3.18 10.16 -5.16
CA ASP A 216 -3.12 11.62 -5.36
C ASP A 216 -4.50 12.27 -5.58
N THR A 217 -5.53 11.49 -5.93
CA THR A 217 -6.85 12.03 -6.35
C THR A 217 -8.00 11.64 -5.43
N ARG A 218 -7.89 10.54 -4.69
CA ARG A 218 -8.95 10.06 -3.81
C ARG A 218 -8.55 10.24 -2.36
N PRO A 219 -9.47 10.77 -1.51
CA PRO A 219 -9.24 10.72 -0.08
C PRO A 219 -9.12 9.25 0.34
N ARG A 220 -8.17 8.98 1.24
CA ARG A 220 -8.05 7.68 1.90
C ARG A 220 -9.35 7.42 2.69
N PRO A 221 -9.77 6.15 2.85
CA PRO A 221 -10.99 5.83 3.59
C PRO A 221 -11.05 6.57 4.93
N GLU A 222 -12.13 7.27 5.24
CA GLU A 222 -12.25 7.94 6.53
C GLU A 222 -12.42 6.90 7.65
N GLU A 223 -11.66 7.10 8.72
CA GLU A 223 -11.66 6.37 10.00
C GLU A 223 -11.14 4.92 9.97
N TYR A 224 -9.95 4.75 10.55
CA TYR A 224 -9.41 3.48 11.01
C TYR A 224 -8.96 3.65 12.47
N ASP A 225 -9.65 3.00 13.41
CA ASP A 225 -9.35 3.00 14.85
C ASP A 225 -8.03 2.28 15.22
N GLY A 226 -7.20 1.98 14.24
CA GLY A 226 -6.16 0.96 14.38
C GLY A 226 -4.79 1.29 13.84
N GLY A 227 -4.53 2.51 13.33
CA GLY A 227 -3.24 2.88 12.76
C GLY A 227 -3.36 3.81 11.56
N ALA A 228 -2.26 3.99 10.80
CA ALA A 228 -2.30 4.77 9.57
C ALA A 228 -2.93 3.99 8.40
N LEU A 229 -3.46 4.73 7.43
CA LEU A 229 -3.85 4.20 6.14
C LEU A 229 -2.68 4.33 5.17
N LEU A 230 -2.23 3.21 4.62
CA LEU A 230 -1.10 3.12 3.70
C LEU A 230 -1.47 3.59 2.29
N ALA A 231 -2.69 3.28 1.84
CA ALA A 231 -3.16 3.56 0.47
C ALA A 231 -4.66 3.87 0.44
N ALA A 232 -5.14 4.49 -0.64
CA ALA A 232 -6.56 4.76 -0.85
C ALA A 232 -7.36 3.53 -1.37
N SER A 233 -6.66 2.49 -1.84
CA SER A 233 -7.24 1.25 -2.37
C SER A 233 -6.24 0.10 -2.30
N ALA A 234 -6.73 -1.12 -2.10
CA ALA A 234 -5.95 -2.33 -2.31
C ALA A 234 -5.94 -2.69 -3.79
N TRP A 235 -4.85 -3.27 -4.27
CA TRP A 235 -4.66 -3.52 -5.69
C TRP A 235 -4.51 -5.01 -5.99
N LEU A 236 -5.31 -5.49 -6.93
CA LEU A 236 -5.35 -6.89 -7.37
C LEU A 236 -5.00 -6.97 -8.86
N ALA A 237 -3.93 -7.69 -9.18
CA ALA A 237 -3.56 -8.02 -10.55
C ALA A 237 -4.09 -9.40 -10.90
N VAL A 238 -4.89 -9.49 -11.96
CA VAL A 238 -5.44 -10.77 -12.44
C VAL A 238 -4.76 -11.16 -13.75
N PHE A 239 -4.17 -12.34 -13.75
CA PHE A 239 -3.49 -12.94 -14.91
C PHE A 239 -4.26 -14.18 -15.39
N PRO A 240 -4.16 -14.57 -16.67
CA PRO A 240 -4.69 -15.83 -17.13
C PRO A 240 -3.92 -16.99 -16.51
N GLU A 241 -4.65 -17.98 -15.99
CA GLU A 241 -4.04 -19.22 -15.51
C GLU A 241 -3.24 -19.92 -16.63
N ALA A 242 -3.71 -19.81 -17.87
CA ALA A 242 -3.04 -20.34 -19.06
C ALA A 242 -1.69 -19.67 -19.38
N ALA A 243 -1.38 -18.51 -18.78
CA ALA A 243 -0.08 -17.87 -18.94
C ALA A 243 0.99 -18.47 -18.02
N LEU A 244 0.59 -19.31 -17.05
CA LEU A 244 1.52 -20.02 -16.18
C LEU A 244 2.21 -21.18 -16.93
N PRO A 245 3.50 -21.45 -16.64
CA PRO A 245 4.21 -22.55 -17.25
C PRO A 245 3.59 -23.90 -16.86
N ALA A 246 3.24 -24.73 -17.85
CA ALA A 246 2.59 -26.02 -17.63
C ALA A 246 3.40 -27.01 -16.78
N ALA A 247 4.74 -26.85 -16.73
CA ALA A 247 5.63 -27.72 -15.98
C ALA A 247 5.54 -27.52 -14.46
N ASP A 248 5.29 -26.29 -14.01
CA ASP A 248 5.15 -25.95 -12.59
C ASP A 248 4.27 -24.69 -12.42
N PRO A 249 2.94 -24.81 -12.63
CA PRO A 249 2.05 -23.67 -12.56
C PRO A 249 1.95 -23.11 -11.13
N ALA A 250 1.98 -23.97 -10.12
CA ALA A 250 1.87 -23.57 -8.72
C ALA A 250 3.12 -22.81 -8.23
N GLY A 251 4.33 -23.27 -8.59
CA GLY A 251 5.57 -22.59 -8.25
C GLY A 251 5.67 -21.22 -8.91
N ALA A 252 5.31 -21.11 -10.19
CA ALA A 252 5.28 -19.84 -10.91
C ALA A 252 4.23 -18.87 -10.34
N ALA A 253 3.02 -19.34 -10.06
CA ALA A 253 1.98 -18.53 -9.44
C ALA A 253 2.42 -17.96 -8.08
N LYS A 254 3.10 -18.80 -7.27
CA LYS A 254 3.66 -18.37 -5.99
C LYS A 254 4.75 -17.32 -6.17
N GLN A 255 5.72 -17.54 -7.07
CA GLN A 255 6.79 -16.56 -7.33
C GLN A 255 6.25 -15.21 -7.79
N THR A 256 5.25 -15.21 -8.68
CA THR A 256 4.56 -14.00 -9.10
C THR A 256 3.84 -13.33 -7.93
N THR A 257 3.14 -14.09 -7.11
CA THR A 257 2.44 -13.57 -5.92
C THR A 257 3.43 -12.94 -4.94
N ASP A 258 4.54 -13.62 -4.63
CA ASP A 258 5.59 -13.15 -3.71
C ASP A 258 6.25 -11.87 -4.24
N LEU A 259 6.51 -11.78 -5.55
CA LEU A 259 7.07 -10.59 -6.19
C LEU A 259 6.12 -9.38 -6.08
N LEU A 260 4.84 -9.55 -6.42
CA LEU A 260 3.86 -8.47 -6.32
C LEU A 260 3.61 -8.06 -4.86
N ALA A 261 3.62 -9.03 -3.94
CA ALA A 261 3.43 -8.78 -2.52
C ALA A 261 4.53 -7.90 -1.91
N ALA A 262 5.76 -7.95 -2.44
CA ALA A 262 6.85 -7.09 -1.99
C ALA A 262 6.55 -5.58 -2.18
N ASP A 263 5.75 -5.24 -3.19
CA ASP A 263 5.30 -3.87 -3.47
C ASP A 263 3.89 -3.58 -2.92
N GLY A 264 3.30 -4.51 -2.15
CA GLY A 264 1.95 -4.37 -1.58
C GLY A 264 0.81 -4.65 -2.57
N PHE A 265 1.08 -5.38 -3.65
CA PHE A 265 0.08 -5.82 -4.63
C PHE A 265 -0.31 -7.28 -4.40
N VAL A 266 -1.54 -7.64 -4.76
CA VAL A 266 -2.01 -9.03 -4.69
C VAL A 266 -2.19 -9.57 -6.09
N ALA A 267 -1.77 -10.82 -6.33
CA ALA A 267 -1.96 -11.51 -7.60
C ALA A 267 -3.12 -12.52 -7.51
N ALA A 268 -3.84 -12.69 -8.61
CA ALA A 268 -4.80 -13.76 -8.83
C ALA A 268 -4.65 -14.34 -10.24
N PHE A 269 -5.02 -15.60 -10.40
CA PHE A 269 -4.95 -16.32 -11.66
C PHE A 269 -6.34 -16.86 -11.99
N GLU A 270 -6.83 -16.56 -13.18
CA GLU A 270 -8.19 -16.93 -13.60
C GLU A 270 -8.18 -17.69 -14.92
N GLY A 271 -8.92 -18.80 -14.95
CA GLY A 271 -9.26 -19.49 -16.18
C GLY A 271 -10.45 -18.83 -16.89
N ILE A 272 -10.42 -18.81 -18.22
CA ILE A 272 -11.60 -18.53 -19.03
C ILE A 272 -12.20 -19.90 -19.41
N SER A 273 -13.15 -20.38 -18.62
CA SER A 273 -13.93 -21.60 -18.92
C SER A 273 -15.37 -21.24 -19.26
#